data_AF-A0A7J3YU21-F1
#
_entry.id   AF-A0A7J3YU21-F1
#
_cell.length_a   1.000
_cell.length_b   1.000
_cell.length_c   1.000
_cell.angle_alpha   90.00
_cell.angle_beta   90.00
_cell.angle_gamma   90.00
#
_symmetry.space_group_name_H-M   'P 1'
#
loop_
_entity.id
_entity.type
_entity.pdbx_description
1 polymer ?
#
loop_
_entity_poly.entity_id
_entity_poly.type
_entity_poly.pdbx_seq_one_letter_code
_entity_poly.pdbx_strand_id
1 'polypeptide(L)'
;MKLYTPGHGFFMDSLIMYGIISCLPSNVKYHVSGSAGLFEIEIEDEDIYDISNLLASYIDQHREYMIGLLIGQSKLVQKSSQKRLETFLMKYSDPNIVAQDLEQAYTSRGHAQNEGRFHKGQHVWLPLYPHIGKYFTGEYRYPASNYGVCPLCITLAVVGFSKAAISIPYNPRKNVSRTLVVMFSFEGEVSGETLRRMLTYIKSEYFRQVTSKLRPIINDIPSNIVICILLAGWTAETILYLNESRA
;
A
#
# COMPACT_ATOMS: atom_id res chain seq x y z
N MET A 1 18.69 8.67 -7.12
CA MET A 1 18.68 8.25 -5.71
C MET A 1 18.08 6.84 -5.57
N LYS A 2 18.45 6.07 -4.53
CA LYS A 2 17.85 4.75 -4.23
C LYS A 2 17.16 4.75 -2.86
N LEU A 3 15.96 4.16 -2.81
CA LEU A 3 15.18 3.92 -1.59
C LEU A 3 14.84 2.43 -1.45
N TYR A 4 14.73 1.94 -0.22
CA TYR A 4 14.42 0.55 0.10
C TYR A 4 13.21 0.45 1.01
N THR A 5 12.34 -0.53 0.76
CA THR A 5 11.23 -0.82 1.67
C THR A 5 11.71 -1.53 2.94
N PRO A 6 10.95 -1.42 4.06
CA PRO A 6 11.40 -1.86 5.39
C PRO A 6 11.70 -3.34 5.57
N GLY A 7 10.99 -4.23 4.89
CA GLY A 7 10.97 -5.67 5.20
C GLY A 7 9.86 -6.09 6.18
N HIS A 8 8.71 -5.41 6.16
CA HIS A 8 7.47 -5.87 6.80
C HIS A 8 6.73 -6.93 5.98
N GLY A 9 7.41 -7.58 5.04
CA GLY A 9 6.85 -8.62 4.20
C GLY A 9 6.03 -8.09 3.04
N PHE A 10 5.75 -9.00 2.12
CA PHE A 10 5.31 -8.71 0.75
C PHE A 10 4.14 -7.72 0.67
N PHE A 11 3.13 -7.88 1.51
CA PHE A 11 1.93 -7.04 1.46
C PHE A 11 2.19 -5.60 1.89
N MET A 12 2.81 -5.38 3.05
CA MET A 12 3.02 -4.03 3.56
C MET A 12 4.09 -3.29 2.76
N ASP A 13 5.16 -3.98 2.36
CA ASP A 13 6.22 -3.40 1.54
C ASP A 13 5.72 -3.00 0.16
N SER A 14 4.79 -3.74 -0.43
CA SER A 14 4.14 -3.33 -1.68
C SER A 14 3.33 -2.05 -1.51
N LEU A 15 2.57 -1.93 -0.41
CA LEU A 15 1.83 -0.69 -0.12
C LEU A 15 2.80 0.48 0.07
N ILE A 16 3.91 0.28 0.78
CA ILE A 16 4.92 1.32 0.98
C ILE A 16 5.55 1.72 -0.36
N MET A 17 5.93 0.76 -1.20
CA MET A 17 6.45 1.00 -2.54
C MET A 17 5.46 1.83 -3.37
N TYR A 18 4.19 1.42 -3.42
CA TYR A 18 3.15 2.21 -4.10
C TYR A 18 2.97 3.59 -3.48
N GLY A 19 3.12 3.72 -2.17
CA GLY A 19 3.07 5.00 -1.46
C GLY A 19 4.13 5.98 -1.96
N ILE A 20 5.37 5.50 -2.08
CA ILE A 20 6.51 6.29 -2.58
C ILE A 20 6.30 6.65 -4.05
N ILE A 21 6.07 5.67 -4.93
CA ILE A 21 6.04 5.97 -6.37
C ILE A 21 4.80 6.78 -6.81
N SER A 22 3.72 6.75 -6.02
CA SER A 22 2.48 7.45 -6.38
C SER A 22 2.52 8.97 -6.20
N CYS A 23 3.50 9.49 -5.45
CA CYS A 23 3.70 10.93 -5.34
C CYS A 23 4.65 11.49 -6.41
N LEU A 24 5.36 10.62 -7.14
CA LEU A 24 6.30 11.04 -8.17
C LEU A 24 5.53 11.53 -9.41
N PRO A 25 5.84 12.74 -9.93
CA PRO A 25 5.16 13.27 -11.11
C PRO A 25 5.53 12.48 -12.37
N SER A 26 4.81 12.70 -13.46
CA SER A 26 4.93 11.90 -14.68
C SER A 26 6.29 12.01 -15.37
N ASN A 27 6.96 13.16 -15.21
CA ASN A 27 8.28 13.45 -15.78
C ASN A 27 9.42 12.79 -15.00
N VAL A 28 9.19 12.38 -13.75
CA VAL A 28 10.20 11.67 -12.96
C VAL A 28 10.26 10.22 -13.42
N LYS A 29 11.46 9.80 -13.81
CA LYS A 29 11.77 8.43 -14.18
C LYS A 29 12.23 7.68 -12.95
N TYR A 30 11.77 6.44 -12.85
CA TYR A 30 12.18 5.55 -11.78
C TYR A 30 12.09 4.10 -12.24
N HIS A 31 12.78 3.23 -11.52
CA HIS A 31 12.80 1.80 -11.70
C HIS A 31 12.58 1.12 -10.34
N VAL A 32 11.85 0.00 -10.33
CA VAL A 32 11.57 -0.75 -9.10
C VAL A 32 11.99 -2.19 -9.26
N SER A 33 12.85 -2.66 -8.37
CA SER A 33 13.29 -4.06 -8.30
C SER A 33 12.71 -4.73 -7.06
N GLY A 34 11.88 -5.75 -7.25
CA GLY A 34 11.30 -6.57 -6.18
C GLY A 34 12.04 -7.89 -5.99
N SER A 35 12.39 -8.23 -4.75
CA SER A 35 13.03 -9.51 -4.43
C SER A 35 12.69 -9.94 -2.99
N ALA A 36 12.15 -11.14 -2.82
CA ALA A 36 11.87 -11.73 -1.51
C ALA A 36 11.01 -10.83 -0.59
N GLY A 37 10.08 -10.07 -1.18
CA GLY A 37 9.21 -9.14 -0.46
C GLY A 37 9.83 -7.85 0.04
N LEU A 38 10.98 -7.47 -0.53
CA LEU A 38 11.57 -6.15 -0.44
C LEU A 38 11.55 -5.49 -1.82
N PHE A 39 11.44 -4.17 -1.85
CA PHE A 39 11.56 -3.36 -3.06
C PHE A 39 12.71 -2.37 -2.94
N GLU A 40 13.48 -2.25 -4.01
CA GLU A 40 14.43 -1.17 -4.26
C GLU A 40 13.81 -0.24 -5.31
N ILE A 41 13.79 1.05 -5.02
CA ILE A 41 13.23 2.09 -5.89
C ILE A 41 14.36 3.03 -6.26
N GLU A 42 14.77 2.98 -7.52
CA GLU A 42 15.78 3.87 -8.09
C GLU A 42 15.08 5.01 -8.83
N ILE A 43 15.31 6.24 -8.40
CA ILE A 43 14.67 7.46 -8.92
C ILE A 43 15.74 8.32 -9.59
N GLU A 44 15.54 8.69 -10.85
CA GLU A 44 16.48 9.52 -11.62
C GLU A 44 16.27 11.01 -11.30
N ASP A 45 17.37 11.77 -11.29
CA ASP A 45 17.39 13.25 -11.21
C ASP A 45 16.69 13.92 -10.02
N GLU A 46 16.31 13.15 -9.00
CA GLU A 46 15.68 13.64 -7.77
C GLU A 46 16.53 13.27 -6.55
N ASP A 47 16.69 14.22 -5.62
CA ASP A 47 17.30 13.98 -4.33
C ASP A 47 16.26 13.68 -3.23
N ILE A 48 16.75 13.46 -2.00
CA ILE A 48 15.88 13.10 -0.88
C ILE A 48 14.91 14.22 -0.50
N TYR A 49 15.33 15.48 -0.61
CA TYR A 49 14.51 16.63 -0.29
C TYR A 49 13.43 16.83 -1.36
N ASP A 50 13.76 16.62 -2.63
CA ASP A 50 12.77 16.68 -3.71
C ASP A 50 11.67 15.62 -3.50
N ILE A 51 12.07 14.37 -3.27
CA ILE A 51 11.14 13.26 -2.98
C ILE A 51 10.31 13.56 -1.73
N SER A 52 10.92 14.13 -0.69
CA SER A 52 10.24 14.47 0.57
C SER A 52 9.21 15.58 0.40
N ASN A 53 9.52 16.60 -0.41
CA ASN A 53 8.59 17.67 -0.77
C ASN A 53 7.39 17.12 -1.54
N LEU A 54 7.63 16.23 -2.51
CA LEU A 54 6.58 15.56 -3.29
C LEU A 54 5.67 14.71 -2.38
N LEU A 55 6.26 13.90 -1.50
CA LEU A 55 5.53 13.07 -0.55
C LEU A 55 4.69 13.91 0.42
N ALA A 56 5.30 14.90 1.07
CA ALA A 56 4.63 15.75 2.04
C ALA A 56 3.46 16.52 1.41
N SER A 57 3.68 17.10 0.23
CA SER A 57 2.63 17.80 -0.54
C SER A 57 1.50 16.85 -0.92
N TYR A 58 1.84 15.64 -1.37
CA TYR A 58 0.87 14.60 -1.71
C TYR A 58 0.02 14.20 -0.50
N ILE A 59 0.66 13.97 0.65
CA ILE A 59 0.00 13.60 1.89
C ILE A 59 -0.96 14.69 2.34
N ASP A 60 -0.52 15.96 2.30
CA ASP A 60 -1.35 17.09 2.73
C ASP A 60 -2.58 17.26 1.83
N GLN A 61 -2.38 17.24 0.50
CA GLN A 61 -3.45 17.41 -0.48
C GLN A 61 -4.51 16.29 -0.40
N HIS A 62 -4.12 15.07 -0.04
CA HIS A 62 -5.00 13.90 -0.07
C HIS A 62 -5.40 13.39 1.32
N ARG A 63 -5.05 14.09 2.40
CA ARG A 63 -5.27 13.67 3.79
C ARG A 63 -6.73 13.28 4.06
N GLU A 64 -7.67 14.17 3.77
CA GLU A 64 -9.10 13.94 4.02
C GLU A 64 -9.65 12.76 3.23
N TYR A 65 -9.22 12.62 1.98
CA TYR A 65 -9.60 11.51 1.12
C TYR A 65 -9.12 10.17 1.70
N MET A 66 -7.87 10.09 2.15
CA MET A 66 -7.30 8.87 2.74
C MET A 66 -8.03 8.44 4.03
N ILE A 67 -8.37 9.40 4.89
CA ILE A 67 -9.16 9.16 6.10
C ILE A 67 -10.57 8.66 5.74
N GLY A 68 -11.24 9.36 4.81
CA GLY A 68 -12.57 9.00 4.33
C GLY A 68 -12.61 7.62 3.69
N LEU A 69 -11.57 7.25 2.95
CA LEU A 69 -11.43 5.94 2.33
C LEU A 69 -11.31 4.82 3.38
N LEU A 70 -10.38 4.94 4.34
CA LEU A 70 -10.08 3.87 5.29
C LEU A 70 -11.14 3.71 6.39
N ILE A 71 -11.73 4.80 6.86
CA ILE A 71 -12.69 4.79 7.97
C ILE A 71 -14.13 4.77 7.48
N GLY A 72 -14.43 5.56 6.45
CA GLY A 72 -15.78 5.74 5.92
C GLY A 72 -16.17 4.68 4.90
N GLN A 73 -15.50 4.71 3.74
CA GLN A 73 -15.88 3.93 2.56
C GLN A 73 -15.59 2.44 2.73
N SER A 74 -14.35 2.10 3.09
CA SER A 74 -13.90 0.71 3.21
C SER A 74 -14.17 0.10 4.59
N LYS A 75 -14.34 0.95 5.61
CA LYS A 75 -14.52 0.58 7.03
C LYS A 75 -13.44 -0.38 7.56
N LEU A 76 -12.24 -0.26 7.00
CA LEU A 76 -11.10 -1.11 7.29
C LEU A 76 -10.40 -0.68 8.58
N VAL A 77 -10.37 0.63 8.85
CA VAL A 77 -9.83 1.21 10.09
C VAL A 77 -10.98 1.62 11.01
N GLN A 78 -10.86 1.29 12.30
CA GLN A 78 -11.88 1.62 13.30
C GLN A 78 -11.99 3.13 13.49
N LYS A 79 -13.20 3.66 13.67
CA LYS A 79 -13.44 5.09 13.94
C LYS A 79 -12.64 5.64 15.13
N SER A 80 -12.42 4.81 16.16
CA SER A 80 -11.59 5.15 17.33
C SER A 80 -10.13 5.48 16.96
N SER A 81 -9.65 5.00 15.81
CA SER A 81 -8.29 5.25 15.31
C SER A 81 -8.18 6.51 14.45
N GLN A 82 -9.28 7.23 14.18
CA GLN A 82 -9.29 8.38 13.28
C GLN A 82 -8.27 9.46 13.67
N LYS A 83 -8.34 9.94 14.91
CA LYS A 83 -7.43 10.98 15.43
C LYS A 83 -5.96 10.57 15.29
N ARG A 84 -5.68 9.28 15.44
CA ARG A 84 -4.32 8.71 15.32
C ARG A 84 -3.84 8.72 13.88
N LEU A 85 -4.70 8.32 12.94
CA LEU A 85 -4.42 8.41 11.51
C LEU A 85 -4.19 9.86 11.07
N GLU A 86 -5.06 10.78 11.50
CA GLU A 86 -4.91 12.22 11.27
C GLU A 86 -3.57 12.76 11.78
N THR A 87 -3.15 12.33 12.98
CA THR A 87 -1.88 12.75 13.57
C THR A 87 -0.70 12.32 12.70
N PHE A 88 -0.71 11.11 12.14
CA PHE A 88 0.37 10.66 11.24
C PHE A 88 0.38 11.40 9.92
N LEU A 89 -0.78 11.53 9.27
CA LEU A 89 -0.87 12.27 8.02
C LEU A 89 -0.45 13.73 8.22
N MET A 90 -0.82 14.36 9.33
CA MET A 90 -0.38 15.73 9.67
C MET A 90 1.12 15.80 9.95
N LYS A 91 1.69 14.85 10.69
CA LYS A 91 3.14 14.79 10.97
C LYS A 91 3.94 14.75 9.66
N TYR A 92 3.51 13.92 8.70
CA TYR A 92 4.21 13.73 7.43
C TYR A 92 3.71 14.65 6.30
N SER A 93 2.92 15.68 6.62
CA SER A 93 2.75 16.86 5.77
C SER A 93 3.95 17.82 5.85
N ASP A 94 4.89 17.61 6.77
CA ASP A 94 6.14 18.40 6.87
C ASP A 94 7.27 17.72 6.10
N PRO A 95 7.80 18.35 5.03
CA PRO A 95 8.85 17.76 4.20
C PRO A 95 10.17 17.52 4.96
N ASN A 96 10.48 18.30 5.99
CA ASN A 96 11.71 18.10 6.77
C ASN A 96 11.64 16.81 7.59
N ILE A 97 10.46 16.54 8.16
CA ILE A 97 10.20 15.31 8.90
C ILE A 97 10.25 14.10 7.96
N VAL A 98 9.67 14.23 6.76
CA VAL A 98 9.74 13.17 5.74
C VAL A 98 11.18 12.91 5.33
N ALA A 99 11.96 13.96 5.05
CA ALA A 99 13.37 13.84 4.64
C ALA A 99 14.20 13.14 5.71
N GLN A 100 14.07 13.55 6.97
CA GLN A 100 14.78 12.93 8.08
C GLN A 100 14.45 11.44 8.21
N ASP A 101 13.16 11.08 8.21
CA ASP A 101 12.73 9.70 8.41
C ASP A 101 13.05 8.83 7.17
N LEU A 102 12.99 9.38 5.94
CA LEU A 102 13.46 8.70 4.74
C LEU A 102 14.96 8.46 4.76
N GLU A 103 15.74 9.46 5.18
CA GLU A 103 17.20 9.36 5.21
C GLU A 103 17.63 8.28 6.18
N GLN A 104 17.02 8.27 7.36
CA GLN A 104 17.33 7.34 8.42
C GLN A 104 16.89 5.90 8.12
N ALA A 105 15.70 5.72 7.53
CA ALA A 105 15.07 4.39 7.46
C ALA A 105 15.02 3.80 6.04
N TYR A 106 15.01 4.62 4.98
CA TYR A 106 14.75 4.15 3.61
C TYR A 106 15.96 4.21 2.70
N THR A 107 17.11 4.75 3.15
CA THR A 107 18.37 4.71 2.38
C THR A 107 19.14 3.40 2.55
N SER A 108 18.71 2.54 3.49
CA SER A 108 19.27 1.21 3.73
C SER A 108 18.15 0.17 3.90
N ARG A 109 18.49 -1.10 3.63
CA ARG A 109 17.53 -2.20 3.71
C ARG A 109 17.25 -2.58 5.16
N GLY A 110 16.01 -3.02 5.43
CA GLY A 110 15.72 -3.85 6.60
C GLY A 110 15.46 -3.12 7.91
N HIS A 111 15.03 -1.85 7.91
CA HIS A 111 14.74 -1.16 9.18
C HIS A 111 13.58 -1.81 9.98
N ALA A 112 12.77 -2.67 9.36
CA ALA A 112 11.79 -3.51 10.05
C ALA A 112 12.42 -4.46 11.09
N GLN A 113 13.72 -4.74 11.01
CA GLN A 113 14.43 -5.57 12.00
C GLN A 113 14.44 -4.94 13.40
N ASN A 114 14.28 -3.61 13.49
CA ASN A 114 14.19 -2.86 14.74
C ASN A 114 12.73 -2.65 15.19
N GLU A 115 11.77 -3.32 14.54
CA GLU A 115 10.34 -3.17 14.73
C GLU A 115 9.66 -4.50 15.06
N GLY A 116 8.35 -4.44 15.30
CA GLY A 116 7.51 -5.61 15.46
C GLY A 116 6.99 -5.82 16.88
N ARG A 117 6.78 -7.09 17.24
CA ARG A 117 6.17 -7.43 18.54
C ARG A 117 7.13 -7.04 19.66
N PHE A 118 6.58 -6.47 20.72
CA PHE A 118 7.32 -5.99 21.90
C PHE A 118 8.25 -4.77 21.66
N HIS A 119 8.29 -4.24 20.44
CA HIS A 119 9.04 -3.03 20.12
C HIS A 119 8.17 -1.79 20.31
N LYS A 120 8.82 -0.66 20.65
CA LYS A 120 8.15 0.65 20.69
C LYS A 120 7.80 1.05 19.26
N GLY A 121 6.53 1.36 19.01
CA GLY A 121 6.08 1.77 17.69
C GLY A 121 4.57 1.88 17.62
N GLN A 122 4.07 2.23 16.45
CA GLN A 122 2.65 2.31 16.20
C GLN A 122 2.08 0.92 15.92
N HIS A 123 0.97 0.57 16.57
CA HIS A 123 0.22 -0.63 16.19
C HIS A 123 -0.31 -0.49 14.75
N VAL A 124 0.21 -1.29 13.84
CA VAL A 124 -0.26 -1.32 12.46
C VAL A 124 -1.70 -1.83 12.40
N TRP A 125 -2.53 -1.21 11.57
CA TRP A 125 -3.89 -1.70 11.36
C TRP A 125 -3.85 -2.95 10.46
N LEU A 126 -4.60 -3.99 10.83
CA LEU A 126 -4.69 -5.24 10.08
C LEU A 126 -4.90 -5.09 8.56
N PRO A 127 -5.69 -4.11 8.05
CA PRO A 127 -5.83 -3.92 6.60
C PRO A 127 -4.54 -3.53 5.88
N LEU A 128 -3.58 -2.92 6.58
CA LEU A 128 -2.27 -2.55 6.03
C LEU A 128 -1.24 -3.68 6.19
N TYR A 129 -1.48 -4.60 7.13
CA TYR A 129 -0.62 -5.75 7.35
C TYR A 129 -1.44 -6.94 7.86
N PRO A 130 -2.13 -7.68 6.97
CA PRO A 130 -3.07 -8.73 7.38
C PRO A 130 -2.36 -9.98 7.93
N HIS A 131 -1.12 -10.22 7.51
CA HIS A 131 -0.37 -11.44 7.82
C HIS A 131 0.18 -11.51 9.24
N ILE A 132 0.34 -10.38 9.95
CA ILE A 132 0.87 -10.41 11.33
C ILE A 132 -0.09 -11.10 12.31
N GLY A 133 -1.39 -11.13 11.97
CA GLY A 133 -2.44 -11.59 12.86
C GLY A 133 -2.61 -10.71 14.11
N LYS A 134 -3.79 -10.78 14.74
CA LYS A 134 -4.05 -10.10 16.02
C LYS A 134 -3.30 -10.73 17.18
N TYR A 135 -2.98 -12.01 17.07
CA TYR A 135 -2.56 -12.87 18.16
C TYR A 135 -1.13 -13.36 17.95
N PHE A 136 -0.33 -13.38 19.02
CA PHE A 136 1.01 -13.95 18.96
C PHE A 136 0.92 -15.47 19.06
N THR A 137 1.40 -16.17 18.04
CA THR A 137 1.24 -17.63 17.91
C THR A 137 2.39 -18.44 18.52
N GLY A 138 3.34 -17.80 19.20
CA GLY A 138 4.47 -18.45 19.85
C GLY A 138 4.20 -18.97 21.26
N GLU A 139 2.98 -18.77 21.78
CA GLU A 139 2.62 -19.12 23.16
C GLU A 139 1.36 -20.02 23.20
N TYR A 140 1.28 -20.90 24.20
CA TYR A 140 0.14 -21.83 24.40
C TYR A 140 -1.20 -21.11 24.62
N ARG A 141 -1.15 -19.93 25.25
CA ARG A 141 -2.24 -18.94 25.21
C ARG A 141 -1.81 -17.86 24.25
N TYR A 142 -2.71 -17.40 23.39
CA TYR A 142 -2.43 -16.41 22.36
C TYR A 142 -2.70 -14.99 22.90
N PRO A 143 -1.76 -14.30 23.56
CA PRO A 143 -1.99 -12.93 23.96
C PRO A 143 -2.12 -12.04 22.71
N ALA A 144 -3.01 -11.05 22.79
CA ALA A 144 -2.95 -9.95 21.85
C ALA A 144 -1.67 -9.16 22.16
N SER A 145 -0.74 -9.14 21.21
CA SER A 145 0.50 -8.38 21.32
C SER A 145 0.60 -7.43 20.14
N ASN A 146 0.92 -6.18 20.42
CA ASN A 146 0.97 -5.14 19.42
C ASN A 146 2.21 -5.30 18.54
N TYR A 147 2.04 -5.15 17.23
CA TYR A 147 3.15 -5.04 16.29
C TYR A 147 3.46 -3.55 16.07
N GLY A 148 4.54 -3.07 16.68
CA GLY A 148 4.97 -1.68 16.59
C GLY A 148 5.70 -1.41 15.29
N VAL A 149 5.24 -0.40 14.53
CA VAL A 149 5.79 0.00 13.24
C VAL A 149 6.16 1.48 13.22
N CYS A 150 7.14 1.89 12.40
CA CYS A 150 7.45 3.32 12.24
C CYS A 150 6.23 4.11 11.72
N PRO A 151 6.00 5.34 12.19
CA PRO A 151 4.88 6.15 11.71
C PRO A 151 4.95 6.46 10.20
N LEU A 152 6.14 6.59 9.62
CA LEU A 152 6.32 6.84 8.18
C LEU A 152 5.87 5.61 7.36
N CYS A 153 6.22 4.41 7.80
CA CYS A 153 5.87 3.14 7.18
C CYS A 153 4.35 2.99 7.06
N ILE A 154 3.63 3.37 8.13
CA ILE A 154 2.16 3.37 8.13
C ILE A 154 1.61 4.43 7.20
N THR A 155 2.18 5.64 7.22
CA THR A 155 1.77 6.74 6.35
C THR A 155 1.93 6.36 4.87
N LEU A 156 3.10 5.84 4.48
CA LEU A 156 3.36 5.36 3.13
C LEU A 156 2.44 4.20 2.76
N ALA A 157 2.19 3.26 3.67
CA ALA A 157 1.23 2.18 3.42
C ALA A 157 -0.20 2.69 3.22
N VAL A 158 -0.61 3.76 3.93
CA VAL A 158 -1.91 4.41 3.72
C VAL A 158 -1.97 5.10 2.36
N VAL A 159 -0.92 5.81 1.96
CA VAL A 159 -0.82 6.45 0.64
C VAL A 159 -0.92 5.38 -0.45
N GLY A 160 -0.13 4.31 -0.35
CA GLY A 160 -0.16 3.21 -1.30
C GLY A 160 -1.49 2.48 -1.33
N PHE A 161 -2.15 2.29 -0.18
CA PHE A 161 -3.50 1.73 -0.14
C PHE A 161 -4.48 2.58 -0.95
N SER A 162 -4.43 3.90 -0.77
CA SER A 162 -5.31 4.81 -1.51
C SER A 162 -5.13 4.72 -3.04
N LYS A 163 -3.92 4.37 -3.48
CA LYS A 163 -3.50 4.38 -4.89
C LYS A 163 -3.56 3.03 -5.58
N ALA A 164 -3.12 1.97 -4.93
CA ALA A 164 -2.96 0.66 -5.55
C ALA A 164 -4.03 -0.35 -5.10
N ALA A 165 -4.70 -0.12 -3.96
CA ALA A 165 -5.69 -1.06 -3.48
C ALA A 165 -6.99 -0.99 -4.29
N ILE A 166 -7.46 -2.16 -4.71
CA ILE A 166 -8.77 -2.39 -5.31
C ILE A 166 -9.69 -2.87 -4.19
N SER A 167 -10.61 -2.01 -3.77
CA SER A 167 -11.57 -2.31 -2.72
C SER A 167 -12.94 -2.66 -3.32
N ILE A 168 -13.40 -3.89 -3.11
CA ILE A 168 -14.68 -4.39 -3.60
C ILE A 168 -15.60 -4.63 -2.39
N PRO A 169 -16.49 -3.69 -2.06
CA PRO A 169 -17.41 -3.84 -0.94
C PRO A 169 -18.51 -4.84 -1.28
N TYR A 170 -18.77 -5.80 -0.40
CA TYR A 170 -19.76 -6.85 -0.59
C TYR A 170 -20.51 -7.19 0.69
N ASN A 171 -21.72 -7.74 0.53
CA ASN A 171 -22.61 -8.05 1.65
C ASN A 171 -22.86 -9.56 1.69
N PRO A 172 -22.10 -10.34 2.48
CA PRO A 172 -22.32 -11.79 2.58
C PRO A 172 -23.64 -12.15 3.26
N ARG A 173 -24.17 -11.26 4.09
CA ARG A 173 -25.44 -11.42 4.82
C ARG A 173 -26.11 -10.07 4.99
N LYS A 174 -27.43 -10.09 5.22
CA LYS A 174 -28.20 -8.89 5.60
C LYS A 174 -27.52 -8.23 6.80
N ASN A 175 -27.21 -6.94 6.71
CA ASN A 175 -26.54 -6.12 7.73
C ASN A 175 -25.05 -6.42 8.01
N VAL A 176 -24.37 -7.22 7.19
CA VAL A 176 -22.92 -7.41 7.28
C VAL A 176 -22.26 -6.80 6.05
N SER A 177 -21.45 -5.76 6.23
CA SER A 177 -20.63 -5.17 5.17
C SER A 177 -19.21 -5.73 5.29
N ARG A 178 -18.69 -6.31 4.21
CA ARG A 178 -17.29 -6.71 4.08
C ARG A 178 -16.67 -6.00 2.88
N THR A 179 -15.35 -5.95 2.87
CA THR A 179 -14.58 -5.39 1.76
C THR A 179 -13.52 -6.41 1.38
N LEU A 180 -13.52 -6.86 0.13
CA LEU A 180 -12.38 -7.57 -0.43
C LEU A 180 -11.37 -6.52 -0.89
N VAL A 181 -10.13 -6.65 -0.41
CA VAL A 181 -9.03 -5.80 -0.85
C VAL A 181 -8.10 -6.66 -1.69
N VAL A 182 -7.86 -6.21 -2.92
CA VAL A 182 -6.90 -6.82 -3.84
C VAL A 182 -5.82 -5.79 -4.14
N MET A 183 -4.57 -6.24 -4.14
CA MET A 183 -3.41 -5.44 -4.50
C MET A 183 -2.49 -6.32 -5.33
N PHE A 184 -1.93 -5.76 -6.39
CA PHE A 184 -0.93 -6.43 -7.22
C PHE A 184 0.45 -6.18 -6.67
N SER A 185 1.27 -7.20 -6.67
CA SER A 185 2.66 -7.13 -6.28
C SER A 185 3.45 -8.10 -7.15
N PHE A 186 4.76 -7.90 -7.23
CA PHE A 186 5.63 -8.55 -8.21
C PHE A 186 7.01 -8.82 -7.62
N GLU A 187 7.74 -9.71 -8.28
CA GLU A 187 9.18 -9.88 -8.14
C GLU A 187 9.83 -9.56 -9.49
N GLY A 188 11.11 -9.21 -9.52
CA GLY A 188 11.79 -8.76 -10.74
C GLY A 188 11.78 -7.24 -10.90
N GLU A 189 11.91 -6.77 -12.14
CA GLU A 189 12.35 -5.41 -12.46
C GLU A 189 11.32 -4.64 -13.29
N VAL A 190 10.64 -3.65 -12.72
CA VAL A 190 9.55 -2.93 -13.40
C VAL A 190 9.88 -1.46 -13.55
N SER A 191 9.69 -0.95 -14.77
CA SER A 191 9.84 0.48 -15.04
C SER A 191 8.71 1.30 -14.39
N GLY A 192 9.02 2.53 -14.01
CA GLY A 192 8.03 3.46 -13.47
C GLY A 192 6.93 3.82 -14.45
N GLU A 193 7.20 3.78 -15.77
CA GLU A 193 6.17 3.94 -16.78
C GLU A 193 5.14 2.80 -16.73
N THR A 194 5.60 1.55 -16.66
CA THR A 194 4.74 0.36 -16.57
C THR A 194 3.87 0.42 -15.31
N LEU A 195 4.47 0.73 -14.15
CA LEU A 195 3.73 0.86 -12.89
C LEU A 195 2.70 1.99 -12.94
N ARG A 196 3.05 3.15 -13.51
CA ARG A 196 2.12 4.28 -13.66
C ARG A 196 0.94 3.95 -14.57
N ARG A 197 1.19 3.24 -15.69
CA ARG A 197 0.14 2.75 -16.59
C ARG A 197 -0.79 1.78 -15.88
N MET A 198 -0.24 0.83 -15.12
CA MET A 198 -1.03 -0.10 -14.30
C MET A 198 -1.88 0.64 -13.26
N LEU A 199 -1.31 1.58 -12.51
CA LEU A 199 -2.04 2.36 -11.51
C LEU A 199 -3.16 3.21 -12.16
N THR A 200 -2.89 3.80 -13.33
CA THR A 200 -3.90 4.51 -14.13
C THR A 200 -5.03 3.57 -14.53
N TYR A 201 -4.67 2.37 -15.00
CA TYR A 201 -5.61 1.36 -15.47
C TYR A 201 -6.57 0.90 -14.36
N ILE A 202 -6.06 0.51 -13.19
CA ILE A 202 -6.90 0.02 -12.08
C ILE A 202 -7.85 1.11 -11.53
N LYS A 203 -7.54 2.39 -11.77
CA LYS A 203 -8.40 3.52 -11.38
C LYS A 203 -9.36 3.98 -12.48
N SER A 204 -9.20 3.48 -13.70
CA SER A 204 -10.03 3.81 -14.86
C SER A 204 -11.50 3.46 -14.66
N GLU A 205 -12.38 4.15 -15.38
CA GLU A 205 -13.81 3.84 -15.37
C GLU A 205 -14.10 2.41 -15.84
N TYR A 206 -13.37 1.94 -16.85
CA TYR A 206 -13.48 0.57 -17.36
C TYR A 206 -13.27 -0.45 -16.24
N PHE A 207 -12.17 -0.32 -15.49
CA PHE A 207 -11.87 -1.25 -14.39
C PHE A 207 -12.89 -1.15 -13.24
N ARG A 208 -13.45 0.04 -12.99
CA ARG A 208 -14.58 0.20 -12.06
C ARG A 208 -15.84 -0.53 -12.52
N GLN A 209 -16.11 -0.59 -13.83
CA GLN A 209 -17.22 -1.38 -14.37
C GLN A 209 -16.98 -2.89 -14.23
N VAL A 210 -15.73 -3.35 -14.37
CA VAL A 210 -15.38 -4.76 -14.09
C VAL A 210 -15.63 -5.10 -12.62
N THR A 211 -15.15 -4.27 -11.69
CA THR A 211 -15.32 -4.51 -10.24
C THR A 211 -16.77 -4.37 -9.77
N SER A 212 -17.58 -3.51 -10.38
CA SER A 212 -19.01 -3.38 -10.06
C SER A 212 -19.81 -4.61 -10.48
N LYS A 213 -19.46 -5.24 -11.61
CA LYS A 213 -20.04 -6.51 -12.08
C LYS A 213 -19.66 -7.71 -11.20
N LEU A 214 -18.50 -7.66 -10.54
CA LEU A 214 -18.07 -8.68 -9.58
C LEU A 214 -18.83 -8.63 -8.25
N ARG A 215 -19.23 -7.43 -7.83
CA ARG A 215 -19.90 -7.20 -6.54
C ARG A 215 -21.08 -8.13 -6.23
N PRO A 216 -22.03 -8.42 -7.16
CA PRO A 216 -23.16 -9.31 -6.87
C PRO A 216 -22.76 -10.78 -6.70
N ILE A 217 -21.69 -11.24 -7.36
CA ILE A 217 -21.32 -12.67 -7.42
C ILE A 217 -20.20 -13.06 -6.47
N ILE A 218 -19.53 -12.10 -5.84
CA ILE A 218 -18.35 -12.32 -4.98
C ILE A 218 -18.62 -13.22 -3.77
N ASN A 219 -19.89 -13.37 -3.36
CA ASN A 219 -20.30 -14.30 -2.30
C ASN A 219 -20.39 -15.75 -2.78
N ASP A 220 -20.59 -15.94 -4.08
CA ASP A 220 -20.94 -17.23 -4.68
C ASP A 220 -19.74 -17.89 -5.34
N ILE A 221 -18.61 -17.18 -5.43
CA ILE A 221 -17.39 -17.68 -6.06
C ILE A 221 -16.20 -17.68 -5.08
N PRO A 222 -15.30 -18.67 -5.18
CA PRO A 222 -14.05 -18.67 -4.43
C PRO A 222 -13.18 -17.43 -4.73
N SER A 223 -12.43 -16.95 -3.73
CA SER A 223 -11.58 -15.75 -3.85
C SER A 223 -10.55 -15.84 -4.98
N ASN A 224 -10.01 -17.03 -5.25
CA ASN A 224 -9.08 -17.24 -6.37
C ASN A 224 -9.76 -17.00 -7.73
N ILE A 225 -11.04 -17.34 -7.89
CA ILE A 225 -11.80 -17.04 -9.11
C ILE A 225 -12.02 -15.54 -9.27
N VAL A 226 -12.26 -14.82 -8.17
CA VAL A 226 -12.34 -13.35 -8.20
C VAL A 226 -11.04 -12.74 -8.74
N ILE A 227 -9.89 -13.25 -8.28
CA ILE A 227 -8.58 -12.80 -8.76
C ILE A 227 -8.42 -13.11 -10.27
N CYS A 228 -8.78 -14.31 -10.71
CA CYS A 228 -8.75 -14.65 -12.14
C CYS A 228 -9.63 -13.74 -13.00
N ILE A 229 -10.83 -13.37 -12.53
CA ILE A 229 -11.71 -12.45 -13.26
C ILE A 229 -11.11 -11.04 -13.29
N LEU A 230 -10.53 -10.58 -12.18
CA LEU A 230 -9.85 -9.28 -12.14
C LEU A 230 -8.70 -9.26 -13.15
N LEU A 231 -7.87 -10.31 -13.21
CA LEU A 231 -6.79 -10.44 -14.17
C LEU A 231 -7.29 -10.57 -15.62
N ALA A 232 -8.34 -11.34 -15.88
CA ALA A 232 -8.96 -11.45 -17.21
C ALA A 232 -9.60 -10.12 -17.66
N GLY A 233 -9.99 -9.29 -16.70
CA GLY A 233 -10.44 -7.93 -16.93
C GLY A 233 -9.32 -6.96 -17.25
N TRP A 234 -8.05 -7.38 -17.37
CA TRP A 234 -6.97 -6.53 -17.86
C TRP A 234 -6.96 -6.48 -19.37
N THR A 235 -6.61 -5.33 -19.94
CA THR A 235 -6.44 -5.24 -21.39
C THR A 235 -5.22 -6.04 -21.83
N ALA A 236 -5.29 -6.60 -23.05
CA ALA A 236 -4.15 -7.31 -23.65
C ALA A 236 -2.88 -6.44 -23.66
N GLU A 237 -3.03 -5.12 -23.85
CA GLU A 237 -1.94 -4.15 -23.79
C GLU A 237 -1.27 -4.14 -22.41
N THR A 238 -2.05 -4.06 -21.33
CA THR A 238 -1.51 -4.08 -19.96
C THR A 238 -0.79 -5.39 -19.63
N ILE A 239 -1.31 -6.53 -20.12
CA ILE A 239 -0.69 -7.85 -19.92
C ILE A 239 0.63 -7.94 -20.69
N LEU A 240 0.67 -7.48 -21.95
CA LEU A 240 1.87 -7.48 -22.78
C LEU A 240 2.99 -6.66 -22.14
N TYR A 241 2.68 -5.46 -21.63
CA TYR A 241 3.68 -4.63 -20.96
C TYR A 241 4.22 -5.24 -19.66
N LEU A 242 3.35 -5.87 -18.86
CA LEU A 242 3.81 -6.58 -17.66
C LEU A 242 4.77 -7.73 -18.03
N ASN A 243 4.42 -8.49 -19.06
CA ASN A 243 5.25 -9.58 -19.56
C ASN A 243 6.60 -9.08 -20.12
N GLU A 244 6.60 -7.96 -20.84
CA GLU A 244 7.82 -7.31 -21.33
C GLU A 244 8.71 -6.81 -20.20
N SER A 245 8.13 -6.40 -19.07
CA SER A 245 8.88 -5.95 -17.90
C SER A 245 9.55 -7.05 -17.07
N ARG A 246 9.57 -8.33 -17.49
CA ARG A 246 10.14 -9.43 -16.67
C ARG A 246 9.61 -9.44 -15.21
N ALA A 247 8.38 -8.98 -15.03
CA ALA A 247 7.66 -8.87 -13.76
C ALA A 247 6.84 -10.14 -13.46
#